data_AF-A5PJP1-F1
#
_entry.id   AF-A5PJP1-F1
#
_cell.length_a   1.000
_cell.length_b   1.000
_cell.length_c   1.000
_cell.angle_alpha   90.00
_cell.angle_beta   90.00
_cell.angle_gamma   90.00
#
_symmetry.space_group_name_H-M   'P 1'
#
loop_
_entity.id
_entity.type
_entity.pdbx_description
1 polymer ?
#
loop_
_entity_poly.entity_id
_entity_poly.type
_entity_poly.pdbx_seq_one_letter_code
_entity_poly.pdbx_strand_id
1 'polypeptide(L)'
;MESQSRRRRPLRRPETLVQGEAAESDSDLSASSSEEEELYLGPSGPTRGRPTGLRVAGEAAETDSDPEPEPKAAPRDLPPLVVQRETAGEAWAEEEAPAPAPARSLLQLRLAESQARLDHDVAAAVSGVYRRAGRDVAALAGRLAAAQAAGLAAAHSVRLARGDLCALAERLDIVASCRLLPDIRGVPGTEPEQDPGPRA
;
A
#
# COMPACT_ATOMS: atom_id res chain seq x y z
N MET A 1 32.04 -44.87 25.93
CA MET A 1 30.80 -44.08 26.04
C MET A 1 30.61 -43.38 24.71
N GLU A 2 29.86 -44.02 23.83
CA GLU A 2 29.66 -43.67 22.43
C GLU A 2 28.18 -43.31 22.23
N SER A 3 27.89 -42.16 21.62
CA SER A 3 26.55 -41.85 21.12
C SER A 3 26.70 -41.05 19.82
N GLN A 4 26.62 -41.76 18.70
CA GLN A 4 26.67 -41.22 17.34
C GLN A 4 25.36 -40.49 17.00
N SER A 5 25.47 -39.21 16.65
CA SER A 5 24.37 -38.40 16.13
C SER A 5 24.10 -38.73 14.66
N ARG A 6 23.00 -39.45 14.38
CA ARG A 6 22.52 -39.72 13.02
C ARG A 6 21.88 -38.47 12.41
N ARG A 7 22.54 -37.87 11.41
CA ARG A 7 21.93 -36.87 10.50
C ARG A 7 21.01 -37.59 9.50
N ARG A 8 19.72 -37.27 9.51
CA ARG A 8 18.75 -37.72 8.49
C ARG A 8 18.73 -36.74 7.32
N ARG A 9 18.96 -37.26 6.11
CA ARG A 9 18.76 -36.57 4.82
C ARG A 9 17.25 -36.34 4.55
N PRO A 10 16.86 -35.26 3.87
CA PRO A 10 15.49 -35.11 3.39
C PRO A 10 15.21 -36.09 2.23
N LEU A 11 14.06 -36.78 2.30
CA LEU A 11 13.56 -37.64 1.22
C LEU A 11 13.11 -36.78 0.03
N ARG A 12 13.62 -37.10 -1.16
CA ARG A 12 13.02 -36.67 -2.44
C ARG A 12 11.69 -37.39 -2.64
N ARG A 13 10.62 -36.65 -2.97
CA ARG A 13 9.36 -37.22 -3.48
C ARG A 13 9.41 -37.29 -5.01
N PRO A 14 8.83 -38.33 -5.63
CA PRO A 14 8.87 -38.54 -7.08
C PRO A 14 7.97 -37.53 -7.81
N GLU A 15 8.48 -37.03 -8.93
CA GLU A 15 7.78 -36.19 -9.91
C GLU A 15 6.69 -37.00 -10.62
N THR A 16 5.44 -36.54 -10.52
CA THR A 16 4.40 -36.89 -11.49
C THR A 16 4.43 -35.85 -12.60
N LEU A 17 5.22 -36.12 -13.64
CA LEU A 17 5.26 -35.31 -14.86
C LEU A 17 3.98 -35.55 -15.68
N VAL A 18 3.11 -34.55 -15.74
CA VAL A 18 2.03 -34.48 -16.73
C VAL A 18 2.63 -33.96 -18.03
N GLN A 19 2.50 -34.74 -19.09
CA GLN A 19 3.01 -34.41 -20.42
C GLN A 19 2.19 -33.25 -21.01
N GLY A 20 2.68 -32.00 -20.91
CA GLY A 20 2.04 -30.84 -21.56
C GLY A 20 2.09 -29.49 -20.84
N GLU A 21 2.57 -29.40 -19.60
CA GLU A 21 2.69 -28.13 -18.89
C GLU A 21 4.09 -27.52 -18.99
N ALA A 22 4.15 -26.23 -19.37
CA ALA A 22 5.36 -25.43 -19.30
C ALA A 22 5.71 -25.15 -17.84
N ALA A 23 6.85 -25.67 -17.37
CA ALA A 23 7.38 -25.38 -16.05
C ALA A 23 8.19 -24.08 -16.09
N GLU A 24 7.65 -23.02 -15.50
CA GLU A 24 8.43 -21.82 -15.16
C GLU A 24 9.21 -22.11 -13.87
N SER A 25 10.49 -22.42 -14.01
CA SER A 25 11.46 -22.40 -12.91
C SER A 25 12.22 -21.09 -12.98
N ASP A 26 12.02 -20.20 -12.01
CA ASP A 26 13.15 -19.40 -11.55
C ASP A 26 13.06 -19.21 -10.04
N SER A 27 14.16 -19.58 -9.39
CA SER A 27 14.32 -19.70 -7.97
C SER A 27 15.62 -19.02 -7.63
N ASP A 28 15.53 -17.84 -7.02
CA ASP A 28 16.65 -17.24 -6.29
C ASP A 28 16.13 -16.67 -4.97
N LEU A 29 16.02 -17.59 -3.99
CA LEU A 29 16.18 -17.28 -2.58
C LEU A 29 17.68 -17.17 -2.30
N SER A 30 18.21 -15.95 -2.34
CA SER A 30 19.52 -15.64 -1.77
C SER A 30 19.36 -14.99 -0.40
N ALA A 31 19.79 -15.73 0.61
CA ALA A 31 19.98 -15.31 1.98
C ALA A 31 21.17 -14.35 2.13
N SER A 32 21.02 -13.34 2.99
CA SER A 32 22.07 -12.69 3.82
C SER A 32 21.31 -11.74 4.77
N SER A 33 21.22 -11.99 6.08
CA SER A 33 22.25 -11.99 7.14
C SER A 33 22.56 -10.59 7.70
N SER A 34 22.71 -10.54 9.03
CA SER A 34 22.96 -9.46 10.02
C SER A 34 21.73 -8.66 10.47
N GLU A 35 21.17 -8.86 11.67
CA GLU A 35 21.71 -8.69 13.04
C GLU A 35 22.06 -7.24 13.38
N GLU A 36 21.15 -6.55 14.08
CA GLU A 36 21.48 -5.61 15.14
C GLU A 36 20.26 -5.30 16.02
N GLU A 37 20.58 -5.06 17.28
CA GLU A 37 19.86 -5.35 18.50
C GLU A 37 19.71 -4.03 19.24
N GLU A 38 18.50 -3.50 19.44
CA GLU A 38 18.27 -2.46 20.45
C GLU A 38 16.99 -2.73 21.25
N LEU A 39 17.25 -3.27 22.44
CA LEU A 39 16.35 -3.36 23.58
C LEU A 39 16.08 -1.96 24.12
N TYR A 40 14.80 -1.60 24.30
CA TYR A 40 14.42 -0.71 25.39
C TYR A 40 13.24 -1.30 26.16
N LEU A 41 13.52 -1.65 27.41
CA LEU A 41 12.59 -2.17 28.39
C LEU A 41 11.58 -1.10 28.81
N GLY A 42 10.32 -1.48 28.96
CA GLY A 42 9.30 -0.73 29.70
C GLY A 42 8.06 -1.61 29.96
N PRO A 43 7.53 -1.69 31.20
CA PRO A 43 7.07 -2.96 31.76
C PRO A 43 5.55 -3.21 31.73
N SER A 44 5.20 -4.50 31.75
CA SER A 44 4.03 -5.12 32.40
C SER A 44 2.60 -4.79 31.92
N GLY A 45 1.94 -5.78 31.31
CA GLY A 45 0.46 -5.85 31.21
C GLY A 45 -0.21 -6.39 32.49
N PRO A 46 -1.42 -6.96 32.45
CA PRO A 46 -2.50 -6.87 31.45
C PRO A 46 -3.87 -6.53 32.11
N THR A 47 -4.68 -5.62 31.55
CA THR A 47 -6.10 -5.51 31.95
C THR A 47 -7.02 -5.19 30.77
N ARG A 48 -7.77 -6.23 30.41
CA ARG A 48 -9.06 -6.26 29.73
C ARG A 48 -9.87 -4.97 29.94
N GLY A 49 -9.95 -4.11 28.92
CA GLY A 49 -10.70 -2.85 29.00
C GLY A 49 -10.93 -2.24 27.63
N ARG A 50 -12.21 -2.15 27.26
CA ARG A 50 -12.84 -1.44 26.13
C ARG A 50 -12.01 -0.28 25.52
N PRO A 51 -11.92 -0.14 24.19
CA PRO A 51 -11.22 0.99 23.58
C PRO A 51 -12.07 2.25 23.74
N THR A 52 -11.76 3.07 24.75
CA THR A 52 -12.18 4.47 24.79
C THR A 52 -11.07 5.29 24.13
N GLY A 53 -11.42 5.93 22.99
CA GLY A 53 -10.50 6.66 22.15
C GLY A 53 -9.66 7.70 22.91
N LEU A 54 -8.34 7.60 22.74
CA LEU A 54 -7.42 8.66 23.09
C LEU A 54 -7.71 9.88 22.21
N ARG A 55 -8.10 11.00 22.83
CA ARG A 55 -8.16 12.30 22.17
C ARG A 55 -6.77 12.92 22.12
N VAL A 56 -6.34 13.29 20.93
CA VAL A 56 -5.12 14.08 20.71
C VAL A 56 -5.47 15.56 20.89
N ALA A 57 -4.67 16.28 21.68
CA ALA A 57 -4.83 17.71 21.88
C ALA A 57 -4.51 18.46 20.58
N GLY A 58 -5.55 18.95 19.88
CA GLY A 58 -5.39 19.76 18.66
C GLY A 58 -6.38 19.47 17.54
N GLU A 59 -7.21 18.43 17.62
CA GLU A 59 -8.17 18.13 16.56
C GLU A 59 -9.48 18.91 16.73
N ALA A 60 -9.82 19.67 15.68
CA ALA A 60 -11.09 20.38 15.55
C ALA A 60 -12.24 19.37 15.43
N ALA A 61 -13.32 19.62 16.17
CA ALA A 61 -14.56 18.85 16.03
C ALA A 61 -15.29 19.32 14.77
N GLU A 62 -15.40 18.46 13.76
CA GLU A 62 -16.29 18.73 12.63
C GLU A 62 -17.74 18.63 13.11
N THR A 63 -18.36 19.81 13.13
CA THR A 63 -19.78 20.04 13.37
C THR A 63 -20.57 19.63 12.14
N ASP A 64 -21.79 19.16 12.42
CA ASP A 64 -22.97 19.16 11.56
C ASP A 64 -23.28 17.88 10.78
N SER A 65 -23.80 16.90 11.52
CA SER A 65 -24.66 15.85 10.97
C SER A 65 -26.07 16.44 10.83
N ASP A 66 -26.38 16.92 9.63
CA ASP A 66 -27.74 17.26 9.17
C ASP A 66 -28.67 16.06 9.45
N PRO A 67 -29.86 16.23 10.08
CA PRO A 67 -30.77 15.12 10.30
C PRO A 67 -31.29 14.60 8.95
N GLU A 68 -30.77 13.44 8.55
CA GLU A 68 -31.28 12.64 7.44
C GLU A 68 -32.80 12.46 7.65
N PRO A 69 -33.65 12.86 6.69
CA PRO A 69 -35.09 12.87 6.88
C PRO A 69 -35.58 11.45 7.14
N GLU A 70 -36.38 11.29 8.20
CA GLU A 70 -37.14 10.07 8.46
C GLU A 70 -37.77 9.55 7.16
N PRO A 71 -37.80 8.22 6.92
CA PRO A 71 -38.39 7.67 5.73
C PRO A 71 -39.87 8.06 5.73
N LYS A 72 -40.21 9.11 4.96
CA LYS A 72 -41.57 9.49 4.64
C LYS A 72 -42.23 8.24 4.10
N ALA A 73 -43.09 7.67 4.93
CA ALA A 73 -43.89 6.51 4.61
C ALA A 73 -44.45 6.72 3.20
N ALA A 74 -44.01 5.90 2.25
CA ALA A 74 -44.66 5.81 0.96
C ALA A 74 -46.16 5.59 1.23
N PRO A 75 -47.05 6.29 0.52
CA PRO A 75 -48.48 6.16 0.76
C PRO A 75 -48.86 4.68 0.70
N ARG A 76 -49.41 4.17 1.80
CA ARG A 76 -49.86 2.78 2.01
C ARG A 76 -51.08 2.41 1.16
N ASP A 77 -51.36 3.15 0.09
CA ASP A 77 -52.56 3.01 -0.74
C ASP A 77 -52.28 2.36 -2.10
N LEU A 78 -51.39 1.36 -2.13
CA LEU A 78 -51.37 0.43 -3.25
C LEU A 78 -52.40 -0.67 -2.95
N PRO A 79 -53.48 -0.80 -3.76
CA PRO A 79 -54.41 -1.90 -3.59
C PRO A 79 -53.61 -3.20 -3.72
N PRO A 80 -53.88 -4.22 -2.88
CA PRO A 80 -53.14 -5.47 -2.90
C PRO A 80 -53.19 -6.07 -4.30
N LEU A 81 -52.05 -6.59 -4.77
CA LEU A 81 -51.96 -7.28 -6.06
C LEU A 81 -52.88 -8.52 -6.00
N VAL A 82 -54.06 -8.43 -6.61
CA VAL A 82 -54.98 -9.56 -6.71
C VAL A 82 -54.45 -10.49 -7.79
N VAL A 83 -53.78 -11.56 -7.36
CA VAL A 83 -53.38 -12.64 -8.26
C VAL A 83 -54.62 -13.48 -8.56
N GLN A 84 -55.27 -13.23 -9.70
CA GLN A 84 -56.29 -14.13 -10.23
C GLN A 84 -55.59 -15.42 -10.69
N ARG A 85 -55.58 -16.44 -9.83
CA ARG A 85 -55.33 -17.81 -10.25
C ARG A 85 -56.66 -18.34 -10.77
N GLU A 86 -56.74 -18.54 -12.09
CA GLU A 86 -57.81 -19.33 -12.69
C GLU A 86 -57.76 -20.75 -12.12
N THR A 87 -58.57 -21.01 -11.09
CA THR A 87 -58.90 -22.35 -10.65
C THR A 87 -59.99 -22.87 -11.58
N ALA A 88 -59.57 -23.50 -12.68
CA ALA A 88 -60.41 -24.47 -13.37
C ALA A 88 -60.81 -25.54 -12.34
N GLY A 89 -62.11 -25.80 -12.25
CA GLY A 89 -62.76 -26.27 -11.03
C GLY A 89 -62.37 -27.66 -10.55
N GLU A 90 -62.32 -27.81 -9.23
CA GLU A 90 -62.69 -29.05 -8.56
C GLU A 90 -63.31 -28.70 -7.21
N ALA A 91 -64.55 -29.13 -7.01
CA ALA A 91 -65.35 -28.87 -5.85
C ALA A 91 -65.17 -29.97 -4.80
N TRP A 92 -64.14 -29.93 -3.93
CA TRP A 92 -64.08 -30.78 -2.74
C TRP A 92 -63.25 -30.17 -1.59
N ALA A 93 -63.96 -29.94 -0.48
CA ALA A 93 -63.58 -30.21 0.93
C ALA A 93 -62.47 -29.41 1.66
N GLU A 94 -62.88 -28.95 2.86
CA GLU A 94 -62.13 -28.73 4.12
C GLU A 94 -60.78 -27.98 4.14
N GLU A 95 -60.73 -27.01 5.04
CA GLU A 95 -59.59 -26.18 5.43
C GLU A 95 -58.46 -27.04 6.03
N GLU A 96 -57.54 -27.51 5.18
CA GLU A 96 -56.35 -28.25 5.56
C GLU A 96 -55.18 -27.27 5.85
N ALA A 97 -54.57 -27.42 7.03
CA ALA A 97 -53.41 -26.64 7.47
C ALA A 97 -52.30 -26.60 6.39
N PRO A 98 -51.50 -25.50 6.29
CA PRO A 98 -50.50 -25.39 5.23
C PRO A 98 -49.55 -26.59 5.30
N ALA A 99 -49.61 -27.43 4.27
CA ALA A 99 -48.76 -28.61 4.16
C ALA A 99 -47.30 -28.21 4.34
N PRO A 100 -46.50 -28.98 5.10
CA PRO A 100 -45.08 -28.70 5.28
C PRO A 100 -44.43 -28.56 3.91
N ALA A 101 -43.66 -27.47 3.72
CA ALA A 101 -42.97 -27.22 2.46
C ALA A 101 -42.27 -28.51 1.98
N PRO A 102 -42.48 -28.94 0.73
CA PRO A 102 -41.94 -30.21 0.27
C PRO A 102 -40.43 -30.22 0.50
N ALA A 103 -39.92 -31.32 1.06
CA ALA A 103 -38.50 -31.47 1.33
C ALA A 103 -37.72 -31.17 0.04
N ARG A 104 -36.75 -30.24 0.14
CA ARG A 104 -35.92 -29.85 -1.01
C ARG A 104 -35.34 -31.10 -1.65
N SER A 105 -35.42 -31.19 -2.96
CA SER A 105 -34.79 -32.30 -3.69
C SER A 105 -33.27 -32.28 -3.45
N LEU A 106 -32.62 -33.44 -3.49
CA LEU A 106 -31.16 -33.51 -3.35
C LEU A 106 -30.44 -32.63 -4.37
N LEU A 107 -30.99 -32.47 -5.57
CA LEU A 107 -30.48 -31.54 -6.59
C LEU A 107 -30.58 -30.08 -6.13
N GLN A 108 -31.71 -29.66 -5.55
CA GLN A 108 -31.86 -28.31 -5.00
C GLN A 108 -30.87 -28.06 -3.85
N LEU A 109 -30.66 -29.05 -2.99
CA LEU A 109 -29.67 -28.96 -1.91
C LEU A 109 -28.24 -28.80 -2.46
N ARG A 110 -27.86 -29.61 -3.46
CA ARG A 110 -26.54 -29.55 -4.10
C ARG A 110 -26.32 -28.28 -4.90
N LEU A 111 -27.34 -27.79 -5.61
CA LEU A 111 -27.27 -26.51 -6.31
C LEU A 111 -27.05 -25.37 -5.33
N ALA A 112 -27.83 -25.32 -4.24
CA ALA A 112 -27.68 -24.31 -3.19
C ALA A 112 -26.30 -24.37 -2.52
N GLU A 113 -25.77 -25.57 -2.26
CA GLU A 113 -24.42 -25.76 -1.73
C GLU A 113 -23.36 -25.26 -2.72
N SER A 114 -23.48 -25.60 -4.01
CA SER A 114 -22.53 -25.17 -5.04
C SER A 114 -22.55 -23.66 -5.27
N GLN A 115 -23.74 -23.05 -5.23
CA GLN A 115 -23.90 -21.61 -5.33
C GLN A 115 -23.25 -20.90 -4.15
N ALA A 116 -23.48 -21.38 -2.92
CA ALA A 116 -22.86 -20.83 -1.73
C ALA A 116 -21.31 -20.93 -1.77
N ARG A 117 -20.76 -22.04 -2.29
CA ARG A 117 -19.32 -22.19 -2.51
C ARG A 117 -18.79 -21.21 -3.56
N LEU A 118 -19.48 -21.10 -4.70
CA LEU A 118 -19.10 -20.17 -5.76
C LEU A 118 -19.14 -18.71 -5.27
N ASP A 119 -20.20 -18.32 -4.56
CA ASP A 119 -20.33 -16.96 -4.00
C ASP A 119 -19.19 -16.66 -3.03
N HIS A 120 -18.80 -17.63 -2.19
CA HIS A 120 -17.67 -17.52 -1.29
C HIS A 120 -16.33 -17.39 -2.06
N ASP A 121 -16.10 -18.23 -3.07
CA ASP A 121 -14.87 -18.23 -3.86
C ASP A 121 -14.72 -16.93 -4.65
N VAL A 122 -15.81 -16.41 -5.23
CA VAL A 122 -15.83 -15.10 -5.92
C VAL A 122 -15.53 -13.98 -4.92
N ALA A 123 -16.17 -13.97 -3.76
CA ALA A 123 -15.89 -12.97 -2.72
C ALA A 123 -14.43 -13.05 -2.22
N ALA A 124 -13.89 -14.24 -2.06
CA ALA A 124 -12.49 -14.47 -1.68
C ALA A 124 -11.52 -13.99 -2.76
N ALA A 125 -11.79 -14.28 -4.04
CA ALA A 125 -10.98 -13.84 -5.17
C ALA A 125 -10.97 -12.32 -5.29
N VAL A 126 -12.14 -11.68 -5.28
CA VAL A 126 -12.27 -10.21 -5.37
C VAL A 126 -11.58 -9.55 -4.17
N SER A 127 -11.85 -9.99 -2.94
CA SER A 127 -11.19 -9.44 -1.75
C SER A 127 -9.68 -9.68 -1.74
N GLY A 128 -9.20 -10.78 -2.33
CA GLY A 128 -7.78 -11.05 -2.53
C GLY A 128 -7.12 -10.02 -3.44
N VAL A 129 -7.74 -9.73 -4.60
CA VAL A 129 -7.25 -8.74 -5.57
C VAL A 129 -7.20 -7.35 -4.94
N TYR A 130 -8.27 -6.88 -4.29
CA TYR A 130 -8.31 -5.57 -3.64
C TYR A 130 -7.30 -5.44 -2.50
N ARG A 131 -7.15 -6.49 -1.66
CA ARG A 131 -6.13 -6.49 -0.60
C ARG A 131 -4.72 -6.43 -1.17
N ARG A 132 -4.44 -7.15 -2.26
CA ARG A 132 -3.14 -7.10 -2.92
C ARG A 132 -2.87 -5.72 -3.51
N ALA A 133 -3.80 -5.17 -4.28
CA ALA A 133 -3.69 -3.82 -4.83
C ALA A 133 -3.49 -2.76 -3.73
N GLY A 134 -4.21 -2.88 -2.61
CA GLY A 134 -4.04 -2.00 -1.45
C GLY A 134 -2.64 -2.07 -0.84
N ARG A 135 -2.04 -3.27 -0.73
CA ARG A 135 -0.65 -3.41 -0.27
C ARG A 135 0.35 -2.83 -1.26
N ASP A 136 0.13 -3.00 -2.56
CA ASP A 136 1.00 -2.45 -3.60
C ASP A 136 0.97 -0.92 -3.61
N VAL A 137 -0.22 -0.31 -3.43
CA VAL A 137 -0.38 1.15 -3.27
C VAL A 137 0.30 1.64 -2.00
N ALA A 138 0.15 0.94 -0.87
CA ALA A 138 0.83 1.30 0.38
C ALA A 138 2.36 1.22 0.24
N ALA A 139 2.88 0.21 -0.46
CA ALA A 139 4.31 0.08 -0.75
C ALA A 139 4.81 1.19 -1.69
N LEU A 140 4.02 1.58 -2.69
CA LEU A 140 4.32 2.73 -3.55
C LEU A 140 4.32 4.04 -2.76
N ALA A 141 3.35 4.26 -1.87
CA ALA A 141 3.30 5.42 -1.00
C ALA A 141 4.53 5.49 -0.07
N GLY A 142 4.94 4.35 0.51
CA GLY A 142 6.16 4.25 1.32
C GLY A 142 7.42 4.60 0.52
N ARG A 143 7.55 4.11 -0.72
CA ARG A 143 8.68 4.46 -1.61
C ARG A 143 8.67 5.93 -2.00
N LEU A 144 7.50 6.52 -2.25
CA LEU A 144 7.36 7.94 -2.54
C LEU A 144 7.77 8.80 -1.34
N ALA A 145 7.36 8.44 -0.13
CA ALA A 145 7.77 9.13 1.09
C ALA A 145 9.30 9.07 1.31
N ALA A 146 9.91 7.90 1.07
CA ALA A 146 11.37 7.75 1.12
C ALA A 146 12.07 8.62 0.05
N ALA A 147 11.55 8.66 -1.18
CA ALA A 147 12.07 9.51 -2.24
C ALA A 147 11.94 11.01 -1.91
N GLN A 148 10.85 11.43 -1.27
CA GLN A 148 10.66 12.80 -0.80
C GLN A 148 11.67 13.18 0.28
N ALA A 149 11.91 12.28 1.26
CA ALA A 149 12.93 12.50 2.29
C ALA A 149 14.33 12.62 1.68
N ALA A 150 14.68 11.76 0.73
CA ALA A 150 15.95 11.83 -0.01
C ALA A 150 16.07 13.13 -0.82
N GLY A 151 14.99 13.57 -1.48
CA GLY A 151 14.95 14.83 -2.22
C GLY A 151 15.16 16.05 -1.33
N LEU A 152 14.56 16.08 -0.13
CA LEU A 152 14.77 17.15 0.85
C LEU A 152 16.21 17.17 1.37
N ALA A 153 16.80 16.00 1.64
CA ALA A 153 18.19 15.87 2.05
C ALA A 153 19.16 16.36 0.96
N ALA A 154 18.91 16.01 -0.30
CA ALA A 154 19.69 16.51 -1.45
C ALA A 154 19.53 18.03 -1.63
N ALA A 155 18.32 18.57 -1.48
CA ALA A 155 18.10 20.01 -1.52
C ALA A 155 18.85 20.74 -0.39
N HIS A 156 18.95 20.13 0.79
CA HIS A 156 19.74 20.67 1.90
C HIS A 156 21.24 20.64 1.61
N SER A 157 21.78 19.54 1.07
CA SER A 157 23.20 19.45 0.74
C SER A 157 23.61 20.47 -0.35
N VAL A 158 22.75 20.70 -1.35
CA VAL A 158 22.96 21.75 -2.35
C VAL A 158 22.97 23.15 -1.72
N ARG A 159 22.10 23.41 -0.73
CA ARG A 159 22.12 24.69 0.01
C ARG A 159 23.41 24.88 0.80
N LEU A 160 23.91 23.83 1.46
CA LEU A 160 25.20 23.87 2.16
C LEU A 160 26.35 24.15 1.20
N ALA A 161 26.45 23.39 0.10
CA ALA A 161 27.49 23.59 -0.90
C ALA A 161 27.47 25.00 -1.51
N ARG A 162 26.26 25.55 -1.74
CA ARG A 162 26.12 26.95 -2.19
C ARG A 162 26.65 27.94 -1.14
N GLY A 163 26.34 27.73 0.13
CA GLY A 163 26.86 28.55 1.23
C GLY A 163 28.38 28.53 1.29
N ASP A 164 28.98 27.35 1.15
CA ASP A 164 30.44 27.18 1.14
C ASP A 164 31.10 27.89 -0.05
N LEU A 165 30.49 27.80 -1.24
CA LEU A 165 30.99 28.51 -2.43
C LEU A 165 30.88 30.03 -2.29
N CYS A 166 29.81 30.55 -1.68
CA CYS A 166 29.70 31.98 -1.37
C CYS A 166 30.80 32.43 -0.40
N ALA A 167 31.03 31.67 0.68
CA ALA A 167 32.10 31.96 1.63
C ALA A 167 33.51 31.87 1.00
N LEU A 168 33.71 30.94 0.06
CA LEU A 168 34.95 30.84 -0.71
C LEU A 168 35.14 32.05 -1.63
N ALA A 169 34.07 32.50 -2.31
CA ALA A 169 34.10 33.68 -3.16
C ALA A 169 34.47 34.94 -2.35
N GLU A 170 33.85 35.16 -1.18
CA GLU A 170 34.18 36.28 -0.29
C GLU A 170 35.65 36.26 0.16
N ARG A 171 36.20 35.08 0.45
CA ARG A 171 37.63 34.92 0.79
C ARG A 171 38.55 35.24 -0.39
N LEU A 172 38.18 34.83 -1.60
CA LEU A 172 38.94 35.16 -2.81
C LEU A 172 38.90 36.66 -3.10
N ASP A 173 37.76 37.32 -2.88
CA ASP A 173 37.63 38.77 -3.02
C ASP A 173 38.56 39.50 -2.03
N ILE A 174 38.66 39.03 -0.79
CA ILE A 174 39.63 39.56 0.19
C ILE A 174 41.06 39.39 -0.32
N VAL A 175 41.47 38.18 -0.74
CA VAL A 175 42.84 37.92 -1.24
C VAL A 175 43.17 38.79 -2.46
N ALA A 176 42.22 38.93 -3.39
CA ALA A 176 42.35 39.79 -4.56
C ALA A 176 42.47 41.27 -4.18
N SER A 177 41.68 41.74 -3.20
CA SER A 177 41.74 43.12 -2.70
C SER A 177 43.07 43.47 -2.03
N CYS A 178 43.70 42.48 -1.37
CA CYS A 178 44.99 42.66 -0.72
C CYS A 178 46.18 42.73 -1.70
N ARG A 179 45.98 42.56 -3.03
CA ARG A 179 47.05 42.51 -4.04
C ARG A 179 48.22 41.58 -3.67
N LEU A 180 47.93 40.50 -2.94
CA LEU A 180 48.94 39.53 -2.51
C LEU A 180 49.47 38.68 -3.67
N LEU A 181 48.72 38.63 -4.78
CA LEU A 181 49.14 37.98 -6.00
C LEU A 181 49.98 38.96 -6.84
N PRO A 182 51.23 38.63 -7.18
CA PRO A 182 52.00 39.44 -8.12
C PRO A 182 51.24 39.47 -9.45
N ASP A 183 51.14 40.65 -10.04
CA ASP A 183 50.54 40.80 -11.36
C ASP A 183 51.37 39.97 -12.35
N ILE A 184 50.82 38.84 -12.81
CA ILE A 184 51.49 37.91 -13.73
C ILE A 184 51.58 38.53 -15.14
N ARG A 185 51.05 39.74 -15.32
CA ARG A 185 51.20 40.59 -16.50
C ARG A 185 52.55 41.31 -16.46
N GLY A 186 53.62 40.56 -16.61
CA GLY A 186 54.95 41.15 -16.66
C GLY A 186 56.07 40.12 -16.71
N VAL A 187 56.11 39.28 -17.75
CA VAL A 187 57.41 38.80 -18.21
C VAL A 187 58.18 40.06 -18.64
N PRO A 188 59.35 40.37 -18.05
CA PRO A 188 60.18 41.46 -18.53
C PRO A 188 60.67 41.07 -19.94
N GLY A 189 59.97 41.51 -20.97
CA GLY A 189 60.28 41.15 -22.36
C GLY A 189 59.11 41.19 -23.36
N THR A 190 57.86 41.32 -22.91
CA THR A 190 56.73 41.58 -23.81
C THR A 190 56.30 43.03 -23.66
N GLU A 191 56.90 43.92 -24.44
CA GLU A 191 56.39 45.29 -24.59
C GLU A 191 54.92 45.21 -25.04
N PRO A 192 54.02 46.03 -24.47
CA PRO A 192 52.69 46.18 -25.02
C PRO A 192 52.85 46.80 -26.41
N GLU A 193 52.60 46.00 -27.44
CA GLU A 193 52.39 46.48 -28.81
C GLU A 193 51.36 47.62 -28.73
N GLN A 194 51.87 48.85 -28.85
CA GLN A 194 51.08 50.05 -28.95
C GLN A 194 50.21 49.92 -30.19
N ASP A 195 48.96 49.52 -29.99
CA ASP A 195 47.92 49.60 -31.01
C ASP A 195 47.71 51.10 -31.34
N PRO A 196 48.11 51.58 -32.53
CA PRO A 196 47.84 52.94 -32.92
C PRO A 196 46.37 52.98 -33.38
N GLY A 197 45.50 53.47 -32.51
CA GLY A 197 44.11 53.77 -32.86
C GLY A 197 43.99 54.58 -34.15
N PRO A 198 42.88 54.46 -34.89
CA PRO A 198 42.79 54.92 -36.27
C PRO A 198 42.83 56.45 -36.32
N ARG A 199 43.78 56.97 -37.10
CA ARG A 199 43.77 58.35 -37.59
C ARG A 199 43.08 58.39 -38.95
N ALA A 200 41.81 58.76 -38.97
CA ALA A 200 41.11 59.54 -40.01
C ALA A 200 39.62 59.62 -39.67
#